data_AF-A0AAJ6ECU7-F1
#
_entry.id   AF-A0AAJ6ECU7-F1
#
_cell.length_a   1.000
_cell.length_b   1.000
_cell.length_c   1.000
_cell.angle_alpha   90.00
_cell.angle_beta   90.00
_cell.angle_gamma   90.00
#
_symmetry.space_group_name_H-M   'P 1'
#
loop_
_entity.id
_entity.type
_entity.pdbx_description
1 polymer ?
#
loop_
_entity_poly.entity_id
_entity_poly.type
_entity_poly.pdbx_seq_one_letter_code
_entity_poly.pdbx_strand_id
1 'polypeptide(L)'
;MAADIRALVHQLGASQLHLVGRDIGVMVAYAYAAQWPDEVQTLTMLDVPIPATTAWNEAKSKPDPELWHFGLFQQRDIAELLVRGHEYQFIRDFYRKRAFRPVLDEDIAVCATAYAAPGGLRAGFELYRAFPEDERRFAELEKRKLSMPVLALAGDKSNGMVEVTMAREIAQDVRGGVAPETGHWLPDENPEFLTAQLLGFLQQPNRTQGQSNR
;
A
#
# COMPACT_ATOMS: atom_id res chain seq x y z
N MET A 1 1.77 -13.95 0.72
CA MET A 1 0.95 -12.90 1.36
C MET A 1 -0.49 -12.86 0.85
N ALA A 2 -0.79 -12.54 -0.42
CA ALA A 2 -2.19 -12.38 -0.86
C ALA A 2 -3.07 -13.62 -0.58
N ALA A 3 -2.55 -14.82 -0.85
CA ALA A 3 -3.24 -16.08 -0.53
C ALA A 3 -3.43 -16.30 0.99
N ASP A 4 -2.48 -15.86 1.81
CA ASP A 4 -2.57 -15.96 3.28
C ASP A 4 -3.68 -15.03 3.81
N ILE A 5 -3.78 -13.81 3.26
CA ILE A 5 -4.87 -12.87 3.58
C ILE A 5 -6.22 -13.46 3.15
N ARG A 6 -6.30 -14.09 1.97
CA ARG A 6 -7.53 -14.78 1.54
C ARG A 6 -7.93 -15.91 2.47
N ALA A 7 -6.97 -16.74 2.87
CA ALA A 7 -7.23 -17.81 3.84
C ALA A 7 -7.77 -17.24 5.16
N LEU A 8 -7.21 -16.13 5.66
CA LEU A 8 -7.70 -15.45 6.86
C LEU A 8 -9.13 -14.92 6.67
N VAL A 9 -9.42 -14.24 5.56
CA VAL A 9 -10.76 -13.72 5.25
C VAL A 9 -11.79 -14.85 5.27
N HIS A 10 -11.48 -15.99 4.65
CA HIS A 10 -12.38 -17.15 4.61
C HIS A 10 -12.54 -17.79 6.00
N GLN A 11 -11.48 -17.85 6.80
CA GLN A 11 -11.56 -18.32 8.19
C GLN A 11 -12.43 -17.41 9.08
N LEU A 12 -12.47 -16.11 8.80
CA LEU A 12 -13.36 -15.15 9.47
C LEU A 12 -14.82 -15.23 8.95
N GLY A 13 -15.11 -16.10 7.99
CA GLY A 13 -16.47 -16.33 7.47
C GLY A 13 -16.93 -15.34 6.40
N ALA A 14 -16.04 -14.52 5.85
CA ALA A 14 -16.35 -13.60 4.77
C ALA A 14 -16.02 -14.22 3.40
N SER A 15 -16.91 -14.03 2.42
CA SER A 15 -16.70 -14.40 1.01
C SER A 15 -16.56 -13.19 0.08
N GLN A 16 -16.89 -12.00 0.58
CA GLN A 16 -16.70 -10.73 -0.11
C GLN A 16 -16.24 -9.67 0.89
N LEU A 17 -15.39 -8.74 0.44
CA LEU A 17 -14.85 -7.68 1.29
C LEU A 17 -14.64 -6.35 0.55
N HIS A 18 -14.54 -5.29 1.34
CA HIS A 18 -13.88 -4.05 0.92
C HIS A 18 -12.44 -4.12 1.38
N LEU A 19 -11.49 -4.06 0.44
CA LEU A 19 -10.08 -4.25 0.72
C LEU A 19 -9.36 -2.91 0.73
N VAL A 20 -8.65 -2.59 1.81
CA VAL A 20 -7.84 -1.38 1.94
C VAL A 20 -6.38 -1.78 2.13
N GLY A 21 -5.52 -1.38 1.18
CA GLY A 21 -4.09 -1.55 1.27
C GLY A 21 -3.40 -0.20 1.50
N ARG A 22 -2.34 -0.21 2.30
CA ARG A 22 -1.46 0.95 2.53
C ARG A 22 -0.01 0.54 2.40
N ASP A 23 0.82 1.42 1.82
CA ASP A 23 2.24 1.13 1.62
C ASP A 23 2.40 -0.25 0.92
N ILE A 24 3.38 -1.08 1.24
CA ILE A 24 3.53 -2.43 0.67
C ILE A 24 2.26 -3.28 0.80
N GLY A 25 1.38 -2.99 1.77
CA GLY A 25 0.04 -3.59 1.86
C GLY A 25 -0.84 -3.36 0.62
N VAL A 26 -0.64 -2.27 -0.14
CA VAL A 26 -1.25 -2.06 -1.46
C VAL A 26 -0.79 -3.14 -2.45
N MET A 27 0.48 -3.51 -2.44
CA MET A 27 0.99 -4.56 -3.35
C MET A 27 0.30 -5.90 -3.04
N VAL A 28 0.14 -6.22 -1.75
CA VAL A 28 -0.60 -7.42 -1.31
C VAL A 28 -2.08 -7.34 -1.70
N ALA A 29 -2.70 -6.18 -1.49
CA ALA A 29 -4.11 -5.95 -1.79
C ALA A 29 -4.41 -5.99 -3.30
N TYR A 30 -3.52 -5.42 -4.11
CA TYR A 30 -3.58 -5.48 -5.57
C TYR A 30 -3.47 -6.93 -6.05
N ALA A 31 -2.48 -7.67 -5.56
CA ALA A 31 -2.31 -9.08 -5.90
C ALA A 31 -3.52 -9.92 -5.49
N TYR A 32 -4.17 -9.63 -4.35
CA TYR A 32 -5.42 -10.26 -3.95
C TYR A 32 -6.53 -9.94 -4.97
N ALA A 33 -6.79 -8.65 -5.22
CA ALA A 33 -7.89 -8.20 -6.05
C ALA A 33 -7.76 -8.68 -7.51
N ALA A 34 -6.54 -8.74 -8.05
CA ALA A 34 -6.29 -9.23 -9.39
C ALA A 34 -6.48 -10.74 -9.54
N GLN A 35 -6.20 -11.53 -8.49
CA GLN A 35 -6.33 -12.98 -8.51
C GLN A 35 -7.74 -13.47 -8.16
N TRP A 36 -8.45 -12.74 -7.30
CA TRP A 36 -9.80 -13.09 -6.84
C TRP A 36 -10.75 -11.88 -6.95
N PRO A 37 -10.99 -11.37 -8.16
CA PRO A 37 -11.77 -10.15 -8.36
C PRO A 37 -13.21 -10.25 -7.86
N ASP A 38 -13.81 -11.44 -7.90
CA ASP A 38 -15.20 -11.67 -7.48
C ASP A 38 -15.40 -11.59 -5.95
N GLU A 39 -14.32 -11.65 -5.18
CA GLU A 39 -14.33 -11.54 -3.71
C GLU A 39 -14.14 -10.08 -3.24
N VAL A 40 -13.79 -9.15 -4.14
CA VAL A 40 -13.49 -7.76 -3.78
C VAL A 40 -14.57 -6.83 -4.30
N GLN A 41 -15.35 -6.28 -3.37
CA GLN A 41 -16.39 -5.30 -3.69
C GLN A 41 -15.80 -3.94 -4.08
N THR A 42 -14.78 -3.51 -3.34
CA THR A 42 -14.02 -2.30 -3.64
C THR A 42 -12.57 -2.47 -3.18
N LEU A 43 -11.64 -1.81 -3.87
CA LEU A 43 -10.25 -1.70 -3.45
C LEU A 43 -9.91 -0.26 -3.10
N THR A 44 -9.23 -0.02 -1.99
CA THR A 44 -8.59 1.27 -1.69
C THR A 44 -7.09 1.10 -1.60
N MET A 45 -6.36 1.97 -2.28
CA MET A 45 -4.90 2.00 -2.34
C MET A 45 -4.38 3.30 -1.73
N LEU A 46 -3.46 3.18 -0.78
CA LEU A 46 -2.89 4.30 -0.05
C LEU A 46 -1.37 4.38 -0.25
N ASP A 47 -0.97 5.33 -1.09
CA ASP A 47 0.36 5.97 -1.12
C ASP A 47 1.57 5.03 -1.32
N VAL A 48 1.60 4.23 -2.40
CA VAL A 48 2.82 3.51 -2.82
C VAL A 48 2.80 3.18 -4.32
N PRO A 49 3.95 3.28 -5.03
CA PRO A 49 4.03 2.75 -6.38
C PRO A 49 3.92 1.21 -6.39
N ILE A 50 3.10 0.67 -7.29
CA ILE A 50 2.92 -0.78 -7.49
C ILE A 50 3.95 -1.28 -8.50
N PRO A 51 4.69 -2.37 -8.21
CA PRO A 51 5.59 -3.02 -9.16
C PRO A 51 5.00 -3.21 -10.57
N ALA A 52 5.83 -3.06 -11.59
CA ALA A 52 5.50 -3.10 -13.03
C ALA A 52 4.79 -1.86 -13.61
N THR A 53 4.19 -0.98 -12.79
CA THR A 53 3.55 0.25 -13.28
C THR A 53 4.54 1.34 -13.73
N THR A 54 4.05 2.36 -14.45
CA THR A 54 4.87 3.49 -14.87
C THR A 54 5.50 4.22 -13.69
N ALA A 55 4.72 4.49 -12.63
CA ALA A 55 5.19 5.13 -11.41
C ALA A 55 6.35 4.37 -10.76
N TRP A 56 6.28 3.04 -10.71
CA TRP A 56 7.35 2.18 -10.20
C TRP A 56 8.61 2.24 -11.06
N ASN A 57 8.46 2.15 -12.38
CA ASN A 57 9.59 2.19 -13.31
C ASN A 57 10.29 3.56 -13.26
N GLU A 58 9.53 4.64 -13.11
CA GLU A 58 10.08 5.98 -12.89
C GLU A 58 10.86 6.08 -11.57
N ALA A 59 10.29 5.58 -10.45
CA ALA A 59 10.96 5.58 -9.15
C ALA A 59 12.28 4.80 -9.17
N LYS A 60 12.36 3.71 -9.95
CA LYS A 60 13.62 2.96 -10.14
C LYS A 60 14.63 3.65 -11.04
N SER A 61 14.16 4.32 -12.10
CA SER A 61 15.04 4.91 -13.12
C SER A 61 15.63 6.26 -12.71
N LYS A 62 15.03 6.94 -11.72
CA LYS A 62 15.50 8.19 -11.15
C LYS A 62 15.95 7.93 -9.71
N PRO A 63 17.28 7.77 -9.46
CA PRO A 63 17.77 7.51 -8.12
C PRO A 63 17.34 8.61 -7.14
N ASP A 64 16.45 8.26 -6.23
CA ASP A 64 16.00 9.13 -5.15
C ASP A 64 16.74 8.74 -3.87
N PRO A 65 17.57 9.63 -3.28
CA PRO A 65 18.25 9.34 -2.02
C PRO A 65 17.26 9.02 -0.89
N GLU A 66 15.99 9.45 -0.94
CA GLU A 66 14.96 9.11 0.05
C GLU A 66 14.47 7.65 -0.05
N LEU A 67 14.71 6.98 -1.18
CA LEU A 67 14.39 5.56 -1.41
C LEU A 67 15.55 4.61 -1.11
N TRP A 68 16.59 5.07 -0.40
CA TRP A 68 17.74 4.27 0.04
C TRP A 68 17.37 2.91 0.66
N HIS A 69 16.25 2.89 1.38
CA HIS A 69 15.77 1.74 2.13
C HIS A 69 15.34 0.57 1.25
N PHE A 70 14.92 0.82 0.01
CA PHE A 70 14.62 -0.24 -0.96
C PHE A 70 15.85 -1.09 -1.24
N GLY A 71 17.02 -0.47 -1.37
CA GLY A 71 18.30 -1.17 -1.57
C GLY A 71 18.80 -1.82 -0.28
N LEU A 72 18.74 -1.10 0.85
CA LEU A 72 19.26 -1.62 2.11
C LEU A 72 18.48 -2.86 2.58
N PHE A 73 17.16 -2.82 2.58
CA PHE A 73 16.34 -3.91 3.13
C PHE A 73 16.43 -5.21 2.31
N GLN A 74 16.82 -5.10 1.02
CA GLN A 74 17.16 -6.25 0.20
C GLN A 74 18.47 -6.95 0.63
N GLN A 75 19.35 -6.27 1.37
CA GLN A 75 20.60 -6.85 1.87
C GLN A 75 20.31 -7.73 3.10
N ARG A 76 20.15 -9.03 2.86
CA ARG A 76 19.93 -10.02 3.92
C ARG A 76 21.05 -9.99 4.95
N ASP A 77 20.67 -10.04 6.22
CA ASP A 77 21.52 -10.00 7.42
C ASP A 77 22.20 -8.66 7.67
N ILE A 78 22.57 -7.91 6.63
CA ILE A 78 23.17 -6.57 6.74
C ILE A 78 22.14 -5.57 7.27
N ALA A 79 20.93 -5.53 6.70
CA ALA A 79 19.88 -4.63 7.15
C ALA A 79 19.51 -4.88 8.61
N GLU A 80 19.31 -6.15 8.98
CA GLU A 80 19.03 -6.54 10.36
C GLU A 80 20.18 -6.19 11.31
N LEU A 81 21.44 -6.38 10.89
CA LEU A 81 22.62 -6.04 11.68
C LEU A 81 22.68 -4.54 12.00
N LEU A 82 22.40 -3.67 11.03
CA LEU A 82 22.48 -2.22 11.20
C LEU A 82 21.38 -1.64 12.10
N VAL A 83 20.22 -2.30 12.17
CA VAL A 83 19.06 -1.81 12.91
C VAL A 83 18.96 -2.41 14.32
N ARG A 84 19.48 -3.63 14.52
CA ARG A 84 19.38 -4.36 15.79
C ARG A 84 19.89 -3.54 16.98
N GLY A 85 19.08 -3.45 18.04
CA GLY A 85 19.39 -2.70 19.26
C GLY A 85 19.09 -1.20 19.17
N HIS A 86 18.65 -0.73 18.01
CA HIS A 86 18.28 0.65 17.73
C HIS A 86 16.92 0.76 17.02
N GLU A 87 16.05 -0.24 17.18
CA GLU A 87 14.81 -0.38 16.43
C GLU A 87 13.89 0.83 16.61
N TYR A 88 13.76 1.36 17.83
CA TYR A 88 12.96 2.55 18.07
C TYR A 88 13.53 3.78 17.36
N GLN A 89 14.82 4.07 17.51
CA GLN A 89 15.45 5.21 16.85
C GLN A 89 15.33 5.10 15.33
N PHE A 90 15.58 3.90 14.80
CA PHE A 90 15.47 3.61 13.38
C PHE A 90 14.04 3.84 12.86
N ILE A 91 13.03 3.21 13.49
CA ILE A 91 11.64 3.32 13.06
C ILE A 91 11.12 4.75 13.23
N ARG A 92 11.46 5.43 14.33
CA ARG A 92 11.10 6.84 14.56
C ARG A 92 11.65 7.75 13.46
N ASP A 93 12.93 7.62 13.15
CA ASP A 93 13.58 8.49 12.15
C ASP A 93 13.08 8.14 10.74
N PHE A 94 12.78 6.87 10.47
CA PHE A 94 12.13 6.43 9.23
C PHE A 94 10.73 7.04 9.08
N TYR A 95 9.90 6.99 10.13
CA TYR A 95 8.57 7.59 10.16
C TYR A 95 8.67 9.10 9.91
N ARG A 96 9.45 9.81 10.71
CA ARG A 96 9.55 11.28 10.68
C ARG A 96 10.08 11.81 9.36
N LYS A 97 10.99 11.11 8.69
CA LYS A 97 11.49 11.51 7.35
C LYS A 97 10.41 11.47 6.27
N ARG A 98 9.41 10.61 6.43
CA ARG A 98 8.32 10.42 5.44
C ARG A 98 7.01 11.09 5.85
N ALA A 99 6.98 11.70 7.03
CA ALA A 99 5.83 12.45 7.52
C ALA A 99 5.96 13.92 7.15
N PHE A 100 4.84 14.57 6.84
CA PHE A 100 4.76 16.03 6.78
C PHE A 100 4.26 16.62 8.10
N ARG A 101 3.26 15.97 8.70
CA ARG A 101 2.72 16.32 10.02
C ARG A 101 3.38 15.47 11.11
N PRO A 102 3.47 15.96 12.35
CA PRO A 102 3.98 15.17 13.46
C PRO A 102 3.12 13.92 13.68
N VAL A 103 3.78 12.76 13.75
CA VAL A 103 3.19 11.50 14.24
C VAL A 103 3.58 11.33 15.70
N LEU A 104 2.66 10.85 16.53
CA LEU A 104 2.90 10.70 17.96
C LEU A 104 3.96 9.64 18.23
N ASP A 105 4.82 9.91 19.23
CA ASP A 105 5.88 8.97 19.61
C ASP A 105 5.30 7.65 20.15
N GLU A 106 4.11 7.66 20.73
CA GLU A 106 3.40 6.46 21.20
C GLU A 106 2.96 5.55 20.04
N ASP A 107 2.47 6.12 18.93
CA ASP A 107 2.10 5.37 17.73
C ASP A 107 3.35 4.75 17.06
N ILE A 108 4.43 5.53 16.97
CA ILE A 108 5.73 5.05 16.48
C ILE A 108 6.26 3.92 17.37
N ALA A 109 6.09 4.02 18.70
CA ALA A 109 6.55 3.00 19.63
C ALA A 109 5.84 1.66 19.45
N VAL A 110 4.56 1.65 19.06
CA VAL A 110 3.83 0.41 18.71
C VAL A 110 4.50 -0.29 17.55
N CYS A 111 4.80 0.44 16.47
CA CYS A 111 5.50 -0.11 15.31
C CYS A 111 6.91 -0.58 15.67
N ALA A 112 7.68 0.23 16.40
CA ALA A 112 9.03 -0.12 16.83
C ALA A 112 9.07 -1.40 17.68
N THR A 113 8.11 -1.56 18.58
CA THR A 113 7.98 -2.76 19.42
C THR A 113 7.72 -4.01 18.58
N ALA A 114 6.84 -3.90 17.58
CA ALA A 114 6.57 -5.00 16.65
C ALA A 114 7.80 -5.40 15.83
N TYR A 115 8.57 -4.41 15.34
CA TYR A 115 9.81 -4.67 14.61
C TYR A 115 10.94 -5.23 15.48
N ALA A 116 11.00 -4.84 16.76
CA ALA A 116 11.98 -5.34 17.73
C ALA A 116 11.70 -6.76 18.23
N ALA A 117 10.48 -7.28 18.03
CA ALA A 117 10.16 -8.66 18.37
C ALA A 117 11.06 -9.66 17.61
N PRO A 118 11.32 -10.87 18.14
CA PRO A 118 12.13 -11.88 17.46
C PRO A 118 11.63 -12.14 16.04
N GLY A 119 12.48 -11.85 15.04
CA GLY A 119 12.15 -11.99 13.63
C GLY A 119 11.38 -10.83 12.99
N GLY A 120 10.98 -9.80 13.76
CA GLY A 120 10.18 -8.66 13.28
C GLY A 120 10.85 -7.87 12.15
N LEU A 121 12.10 -7.40 12.36
CA LEU A 121 12.90 -6.75 11.31
C LEU A 121 13.02 -7.62 10.06
N ARG A 122 13.36 -8.90 10.23
CA ARG A 122 13.52 -9.82 9.11
C ARG A 122 12.22 -9.97 8.34
N ALA A 123 11.09 -10.18 9.03
CA ALA A 123 9.79 -10.31 8.40
C ALA A 123 9.43 -9.08 7.55
N GLY A 124 9.68 -7.86 8.07
CA GLY A 124 9.48 -6.64 7.30
C GLY A 124 10.39 -6.53 6.07
N PHE A 125 11.68 -6.84 6.23
CA PHE A 125 12.66 -6.72 5.16
C PHE A 125 12.51 -7.80 4.07
N GLU A 126 11.96 -8.98 4.40
CA GLU A 126 11.67 -10.02 3.40
C GLU A 126 10.65 -9.55 2.35
N LEU A 127 9.79 -8.57 2.64
CA LEU A 127 8.91 -7.97 1.64
C LEU A 127 9.69 -7.27 0.53
N TYR A 128 10.71 -6.50 0.90
CA TYR A 128 11.59 -5.83 -0.06
C TYR A 128 12.42 -6.82 -0.87
N ARG A 129 12.84 -7.94 -0.25
CA ARG A 129 13.58 -9.02 -0.92
C ARG A 129 12.72 -9.75 -1.96
N ALA A 130 11.40 -9.72 -1.82
CA ALA A 130 10.47 -10.30 -2.78
C ALA A 130 10.23 -9.43 -4.02
N PHE A 131 10.58 -8.13 -3.99
CA PHE A 131 10.29 -7.19 -5.09
C PHE A 131 10.71 -7.67 -6.49
N PRO A 132 11.90 -8.28 -6.72
CA PRO A 132 12.24 -8.78 -8.05
C PRO A 132 11.32 -9.90 -8.56
N GLU A 133 10.76 -10.71 -7.66
CA GLU A 133 9.77 -11.71 -8.02
C GLU A 133 8.38 -11.10 -8.17
N ASP A 134 8.00 -10.19 -7.28
CA ASP A 134 6.71 -9.50 -7.33
C ASP A 134 6.57 -8.64 -8.60
N GLU A 135 7.64 -7.98 -9.06
CA GLU A 135 7.67 -7.28 -10.35
C GLU A 135 7.29 -8.19 -11.52
N ARG A 136 7.86 -9.41 -11.56
CA ARG A 136 7.56 -10.38 -12.63
C ARG A 136 6.11 -10.86 -12.55
N ARG A 137 5.60 -11.09 -11.34
CA ARG A 137 4.20 -11.50 -11.13
C ARG A 137 3.24 -10.38 -11.49
N PHE A 138 3.56 -9.15 -11.13
CA PHE A 138 2.68 -7.99 -11.32
C PHE A 138 2.60 -7.60 -12.79
N ALA A 139 3.68 -7.76 -13.55
CA ALA A 139 3.68 -7.62 -15.01
C ALA A 139 2.72 -8.60 -15.71
N GLU A 140 2.44 -9.77 -15.11
CA GLU A 140 1.41 -10.68 -15.61
C GLU A 140 0.00 -10.26 -15.17
N LEU A 141 -0.15 -9.78 -13.93
CA LEU A 141 -1.44 -9.35 -13.38
C LEU A 141 -1.98 -8.09 -14.08
N GLU A 142 -1.12 -7.10 -14.36
CA GLU A 142 -1.53 -5.81 -14.96
C GLU A 142 -2.06 -5.94 -16.39
N LYS A 143 -1.84 -7.07 -17.06
CA LYS A 143 -2.41 -7.36 -18.39
C LYS A 143 -3.93 -7.35 -18.39
N ARG A 144 -4.56 -7.50 -17.22
CA ARG A 144 -6.01 -7.41 -17.04
C ARG A 144 -6.32 -6.35 -15.99
N LYS A 145 -7.01 -5.30 -16.41
CA LYS A 145 -7.44 -4.25 -15.48
C LYS A 145 -8.45 -4.81 -14.47
N LEU A 146 -8.33 -4.34 -13.24
CA LEU A 146 -9.31 -4.53 -12.18
C LEU A 146 -10.68 -3.99 -12.60
N SER A 147 -11.72 -4.79 -12.38
CA SER A 147 -13.11 -4.48 -12.75
C SER A 147 -13.93 -3.86 -11.61
N MET A 148 -13.52 -4.09 -10.35
CA MET A 148 -14.18 -3.47 -9.20
C MET A 148 -13.78 -1.99 -9.06
N PRO A 149 -14.62 -1.16 -8.40
CA PRO A 149 -14.25 0.23 -8.10
C PRO A 149 -12.98 0.32 -7.26
N VAL A 150 -12.08 1.23 -7.64
CA VAL A 150 -10.84 1.52 -6.95
C VAL A 150 -10.83 2.97 -6.45
N LEU A 151 -10.48 3.16 -5.18
CA LEU A 151 -10.15 4.47 -4.60
C LEU A 151 -8.64 4.56 -4.39
N ALA A 152 -8.00 5.56 -5.00
CA ALA A 152 -6.57 5.81 -4.86
C ALA A 152 -6.34 7.12 -4.10
N LEU A 153 -5.66 7.07 -2.95
CA LEU A 153 -5.39 8.25 -2.13
C LEU A 153 -3.90 8.33 -1.80
N ALA A 154 -3.36 9.55 -1.77
CA ALA A 154 -2.00 9.82 -1.32
C ALA A 154 -1.90 11.23 -0.73
N GLY A 155 -0.82 11.49 0.02
CA GLY A 155 -0.52 12.82 0.53
C GLY A 155 0.10 13.72 -0.53
N ASP A 156 -0.20 15.03 -0.51
CA ASP A 156 0.40 16.00 -1.46
C ASP A 156 1.90 16.22 -1.24
N LYS A 157 2.44 15.76 -0.10
CA LYS A 157 3.87 15.73 0.22
C LYS A 157 4.49 14.33 0.09
N SER A 158 3.74 13.39 -0.50
CA SER A 158 4.16 12.03 -0.85
C SER A 158 3.85 11.78 -2.34
N ASN A 159 3.21 10.68 -2.72
CA ASN A 159 2.95 10.36 -4.13
C ASN A 159 1.96 11.33 -4.80
N GLY A 160 1.09 12.00 -4.04
CA GLY A 160 0.09 12.92 -4.56
C GLY A 160 -0.71 12.35 -5.74
N MET A 161 -0.76 13.08 -6.85
CA MET A 161 -1.51 12.65 -8.04
C MET A 161 -0.88 11.48 -8.81
N VAL A 162 0.37 11.10 -8.52
CA VAL A 162 1.00 9.93 -9.13
C VAL A 162 0.24 8.67 -8.74
N GLU A 163 -0.23 8.56 -7.50
CA GLU A 163 -1.00 7.41 -6.99
C GLU A 163 -2.28 7.17 -7.82
N VAL A 164 -3.05 8.24 -8.07
CA VAL A 164 -4.30 8.16 -8.84
C VAL A 164 -4.02 7.84 -10.32
N THR A 165 -2.93 8.38 -10.87
CA THR A 165 -2.53 8.14 -12.26
C THR A 165 -2.13 6.68 -12.45
N MET A 166 -1.31 6.15 -11.54
CA MET A 166 -0.93 4.74 -11.49
C MET A 166 -2.16 3.84 -11.36
N ALA A 167 -3.11 4.14 -10.48
CA ALA A 167 -4.32 3.33 -10.32
C ALA A 167 -5.13 3.21 -11.62
N ARG A 168 -5.15 4.25 -12.47
CA ARG A 168 -5.82 4.23 -13.79
C ARG A 168 -5.13 3.33 -14.81
N GLU A 169 -3.85 3.02 -14.62
CA GLU A 169 -3.13 2.04 -15.44
C GLU A 169 -3.69 0.63 -15.20
N ILE A 170 -4.01 0.31 -13.95
CA ILE A 170 -4.34 -1.05 -13.51
C ILE A 170 -5.84 -1.31 -13.27
N ALA A 171 -6.70 -0.29 -13.28
CA ALA A 171 -8.13 -0.43 -12.99
C ALA A 171 -9.02 0.33 -13.98
N GLN A 172 -10.27 -0.15 -14.12
CA GLN A 172 -11.26 0.42 -15.05
C GLN A 172 -12.04 1.60 -14.44
N ASP A 173 -12.43 1.49 -13.17
CA ASP A 173 -13.17 2.50 -12.43
C ASP A 173 -12.30 3.02 -11.27
N VAL A 174 -11.73 4.21 -11.46
CA VAL A 174 -10.82 4.82 -10.48
C VAL A 174 -11.36 6.15 -10.03
N ARG A 175 -11.49 6.27 -8.72
CA ARG A 175 -11.67 7.54 -8.01
C ARG A 175 -10.38 7.86 -7.30
N GLY A 176 -10.10 9.15 -7.18
CA GLY A 176 -8.86 9.59 -6.59
C GLY A 176 -9.03 10.84 -5.75
N GLY A 177 -8.11 11.01 -4.81
CA GLY A 177 -8.03 12.18 -3.95
C GLY A 177 -6.62 12.35 -3.43
N VAL A 178 -6.25 13.59 -3.17
CA VAL A 178 -4.96 13.92 -2.56
C VAL A 178 -5.22 14.62 -1.24
N ALA A 179 -4.64 14.08 -0.17
CA ALA A 179 -4.73 14.68 1.15
C ALA A 179 -3.81 15.91 1.22
N PRO A 180 -4.34 17.11 1.50
CA PRO A 180 -3.52 18.31 1.58
C PRO A 180 -2.64 18.27 2.83
N GLU A 181 -1.43 18.82 2.72
CA GLU A 181 -0.48 18.95 3.82
C GLU A 181 -0.26 17.61 4.53
N THR A 182 -0.07 16.54 3.76
CA THR A 182 0.01 15.17 4.27
C THR A 182 1.18 14.45 3.60
N GLY A 183 2.01 13.78 4.40
CA GLY A 183 3.07 12.90 3.94
C GLY A 183 2.57 11.49 3.65
N HIS A 184 3.46 10.52 3.83
CA HIS A 184 3.25 9.10 3.52
C HIS A 184 2.34 8.38 4.51
N TRP A 185 2.19 8.91 5.73
CA TRP A 185 1.48 8.25 6.82
C TRP A 185 0.03 8.74 6.92
N LEU A 186 -0.73 8.64 5.81
CA LEU A 186 -2.11 9.14 5.71
C LEU A 186 -3.00 8.90 6.94
N PRO A 187 -3.10 7.65 7.48
CA PRO A 187 -3.92 7.38 8.66
C PRO A 187 -3.45 8.11 9.91
N ASP A 188 -2.13 8.33 10.04
CA ASP A 188 -1.51 8.93 11.21
C ASP A 188 -1.50 10.47 11.10
N GLU A 189 -1.43 11.02 9.88
CA GLU A 189 -1.28 12.46 9.62
C GLU A 189 -2.61 13.18 9.32
N ASN A 190 -3.56 12.50 8.68
CA ASN A 190 -4.83 13.08 8.26
C ASN A 190 -5.98 12.07 8.34
N PRO A 191 -6.26 11.51 9.53
CA PRO A 191 -7.27 10.48 9.73
C PRO A 191 -8.67 10.95 9.34
N GLU A 192 -9.02 12.23 9.53
CA GLU A 192 -10.32 12.78 9.18
C GLU A 192 -10.53 12.78 7.66
N PHE A 193 -9.53 13.22 6.90
CA PHE A 193 -9.58 13.17 5.43
C PHE A 193 -9.75 11.73 4.96
N LEU A 194 -8.90 10.81 5.44
CA LEU A 194 -8.93 9.41 5.04
C LEU A 194 -10.29 8.77 5.37
N THR A 195 -10.80 8.99 6.58
CA THR A 195 -12.08 8.44 7.03
C THR A 195 -13.25 8.98 6.20
N ALA A 196 -13.28 10.27 5.91
CA ALA A 196 -14.32 10.88 5.08
C ALA A 196 -14.32 10.31 3.66
N GLN A 197 -13.14 10.20 3.03
CA GLN A 197 -13.02 9.62 1.68
C GLN A 197 -13.41 8.13 1.66
N LEU A 198 -12.93 7.34 2.64
CA LEU A 198 -13.26 5.93 2.75
C LEU A 198 -14.76 5.72 2.94
N LEU A 199 -15.38 6.32 3.96
CA LEU A 199 -16.80 6.14 4.22
C LEU A 199 -17.65 6.62 3.04
N GLY A 200 -17.31 7.76 2.44
CA GLY A 200 -18.01 8.29 1.27
C GLY A 200 -17.87 7.42 0.02
N PHE A 201 -16.82 6.60 -0.07
CA PHE A 201 -16.62 5.64 -1.15
C PHE A 201 -17.34 4.31 -0.89
N LEU A 202 -17.16 3.74 0.30
CA LEU A 202 -17.72 2.44 0.69
C LEU A 202 -19.25 2.43 0.79
N GLN A 203 -19.87 3.57 1.09
CA GLN A 203 -21.32 3.68 1.20
C GLN A 203 -22.04 3.82 -0.14
N GLN A 204 -21.31 3.91 -1.25
CA GLN A 204 -21.98 4.07 -2.55
C GLN A 204 -22.52 2.74 -3.04
N PRO A 205 -23.81 2.69 -3.46
CA PRO A 205 -24.36 1.48 -4.04
C PRO A 205 -23.56 1.11 -5.28
N ASN A 206 -23.11 -0.15 -5.35
CA ASN A 206 -22.46 -0.71 -6.52
C ASN A 206 -23.31 -0.36 -7.75
N ARG A 207 -22.75 0.43 -8.67
CA ARG A 207 -23.38 0.67 -9.96
C ARG A 207 -23.27 -0.63 -10.74
N THR A 208 -24.21 -1.55 -10.53
CA THR A 208 -24.39 -2.71 -11.38
C THR A 208 -24.52 -2.22 -12.82
N GLN A 209 -23.55 -2.60 -13.66
CA GLN A 209 -23.69 -2.54 -15.11
C GLN A 209 -24.91 -3.38 -15.49
N GLY A 210 -26.04 -2.71 -15.65
CA GLY A 210 -27.34 -3.37 -15.72
C GLY A 210 -28.43 -2.46 -16.26
N GLN A 211 -28.13 -1.68 -17.30
CA GLN A 211 -29.14 -1.22 -18.25
C GLN A 211 -28.56 -1.28 -19.66
N SER A 212 -28.55 -2.49 -20.21
CA SER A 212 -28.92 -2.65 -21.62
C SER A 212 -30.41 -2.30 -21.71
N ASN A 213 -30.72 -1.16 -22.30
CA ASN A 213 -32.02 -0.84 -22.90
C ASN A 213 -31.65 -0.15 -24.22
N ARG A 214 -31.67 -0.93 -25.31
CA ARG A 214 -32.67 -0.88 -26.39
C ARG A 214 -32.60 0.39 -27.20
#